data_AF-A0A0M4HDE1-F1
#
_entry.id   AF-A0A0M4HDE1-F1
#
_cell.length_a   1.000
_cell.length_b   1.000
_cell.length_c   1.000
_cell.angle_alpha   90.00
_cell.angle_beta   90.00
_cell.angle_gamma   90.00
#
_symmetry.space_group_name_H-M   'P 1'
#
loop_
_entity.id
_entity.type
_entity.pdbx_description
1 polymer ?
#
loop_
_entity_poly.entity_id
_entity_poly.type
_entity_poly.pdbx_seq_one_letter_code
_entity_poly.pdbx_strand_id
1 'polypeptide(L)'
;MNDFFLATNRSIMVNDIEVRQIQMKNFDTWVPHAEVLKNFIKDRDYSDEILTELFATHALQVISTIACVTDITQESLLTIAVNEQEFKQLLKTVLNVNHAYFKYEKPKRGSKKAAPSNESTWFDSFQFLISAGHRPDDIMNMTYGAFDQYLKSAQKDHKNKLQYLSSVIRSAQHANAKEFKKFFDDLKE
;
A
#
# COMPACT_ATOMS: atom_id res chain seq x y z
N MET A 1 0.54 10.08 6.33
CA MET A 1 1.92 10.53 6.08
C MET A 1 2.01 11.10 4.66
N ASN A 2 3.05 11.86 4.33
CA ASN A 2 3.25 12.38 2.97
C ASN A 2 3.99 11.38 2.07
N ASP A 3 4.05 11.66 0.76
CA ASP A 3 4.65 10.74 -0.23
C ASP A 3 6.15 10.53 0.00
N PHE A 4 6.87 11.55 0.48
CA PHE A 4 8.29 11.43 0.81
C PHE A 4 8.54 10.49 1.98
N PHE A 5 7.68 10.49 3.00
CA PHE A 5 7.75 9.54 4.10
C PHE A 5 7.64 8.11 3.59
N LEU A 6 6.67 7.85 2.70
CA LEU A 6 6.48 6.53 2.07
C LEU A 6 7.70 6.12 1.23
N ALA A 7 8.14 7.00 0.34
CA ALA A 7 9.20 6.72 -0.63
C ALA A 7 10.60 6.56 -0.01
N THR A 8 10.88 7.23 1.12
CA THR A 8 12.20 7.18 1.77
C THR A 8 12.28 6.19 2.93
N ASN A 9 11.27 5.33 3.11
CA ASN A 9 11.22 4.33 4.18
C ASN A 9 11.52 4.91 5.57
N ARG A 10 10.94 6.08 5.88
CA ARG A 10 11.14 6.73 7.18
C ARG A 10 10.45 5.95 8.29
N SER A 11 11.03 6.04 9.47
CA SER A 11 10.50 5.55 10.74
C SER A 11 10.12 6.70 11.68
N ILE A 12 9.44 6.37 12.77
CA ILE A 12 9.08 7.29 13.85
C ILE A 12 9.51 6.68 15.18
N MET A 13 10.10 7.50 16.05
CA MET A 13 10.46 7.10 17.40
C MET A 13 9.29 7.35 18.37
N VAL A 14 8.96 6.36 19.19
CA VAL A 14 7.98 6.49 20.29
C VAL A 14 8.56 5.83 21.53
N ASN A 15 8.82 6.60 22.59
CA ASN A 15 9.38 6.08 23.85
C ASN A 15 10.64 5.22 23.62
N ASP A 16 11.55 5.72 22.79
CA ASP A 16 12.79 5.06 22.35
C ASP A 16 12.62 3.80 21.49
N ILE A 17 11.40 3.55 21.01
CA ILE A 17 11.05 2.44 20.11
C ILE A 17 11.01 2.94 18.68
N GLU A 18 11.74 2.31 17.77
CA GLU A 18 11.66 2.62 16.34
C GLU A 18 10.43 1.95 15.72
N VAL A 19 9.50 2.74 15.19
CA VAL A 19 8.35 2.24 14.42
C VAL A 19 8.59 2.48 12.93
N ARG A 20 8.72 1.38 12.18
CA ARG A 20 9.02 1.36 10.75
C ARG A 20 7.78 1.12 9.90
N GLN A 21 7.92 1.42 8.61
CA GLN A 21 6.97 1.00 7.60
C GLN A 21 7.26 -0.46 7.20
N ILE A 22 6.21 -1.24 6.95
CA ILE A 22 6.36 -2.61 6.48
C ILE A 22 6.98 -2.61 5.07
N GLN A 23 8.07 -3.37 4.91
CA GLN A 23 8.72 -3.58 3.62
C GLN A 23 8.16 -4.81 2.92
N MET A 24 8.18 -4.79 1.58
CA MET A 24 7.63 -5.86 0.76
C MET A 24 8.25 -7.23 1.03
N LYS A 25 9.55 -7.29 1.34
CA LYS A 25 10.26 -8.52 1.70
C LYS A 25 9.76 -9.23 2.96
N ASN A 26 9.11 -8.50 3.87
CA ASN A 26 8.57 -9.03 5.13
C ASN A 26 7.04 -9.10 5.11
N PHE A 27 6.43 -8.76 3.98
CA PHE A 27 5.00 -8.53 3.90
C PHE A 27 4.19 -9.81 4.08
N ASP A 28 4.68 -10.94 3.57
CA ASP A 28 4.08 -12.27 3.71
C ASP A 28 3.95 -12.72 5.17
N THR A 29 4.96 -12.43 6.00
CA THR A 29 4.94 -12.75 7.43
C THR A 29 4.05 -11.80 8.23
N TRP A 30 3.94 -10.54 7.78
CA TRP A 30 3.20 -9.50 8.49
C TRP A 30 1.69 -9.52 8.22
N VAL A 31 1.29 -9.71 6.96
CA VAL A 31 -0.10 -9.62 6.50
C VAL A 31 -1.08 -10.52 7.26
N PRO A 32 -0.78 -11.81 7.53
CA PRO A 32 -1.72 -12.69 8.23
C PRO A 32 -2.17 -12.14 9.58
N HIS A 33 -1.31 -11.38 10.26
CA HIS A 33 -1.62 -10.71 11.52
C HIS A 33 -2.30 -9.36 11.29
N ALA A 34 -1.74 -8.53 10.43
CA ALA A 34 -2.24 -7.19 10.16
C ALA A 34 -3.65 -7.17 9.53
N GLU A 35 -4.00 -8.19 8.76
CA GLU A 35 -5.31 -8.30 8.11
C GLU A 35 -6.44 -8.50 9.13
N VAL A 36 -6.18 -9.20 10.23
CA VAL A 36 -7.15 -9.34 11.34
C VAL A 36 -7.43 -7.97 11.96
N LEU A 37 -6.37 -7.20 12.23
CA LEU A 37 -6.48 -5.84 12.76
C LEU A 37 -7.24 -4.93 11.79
N LYS A 38 -6.86 -4.95 10.51
CA LYS A 38 -7.48 -4.14 9.45
C LYS A 38 -8.98 -4.41 9.31
N ASN A 39 -9.39 -5.68 9.39
CA ASN A 39 -10.80 -6.05 9.32
C ASN A 39 -11.56 -5.67 10.59
N PHE A 40 -10.93 -5.74 11.76
CA PHE A 40 -11.54 -5.32 13.02
C PHE A 40 -11.79 -3.80 13.09
N ILE A 41 -10.79 -3.01 12.73
CA ILE A 41 -10.86 -1.53 12.78
C ILE A 41 -11.53 -0.91 11.54
N LYS A 42 -12.02 -1.75 10.62
CA LYS A 42 -12.64 -1.31 9.38
C LYS A 42 -13.81 -0.37 9.65
N ASP A 43 -13.78 0.80 9.02
CA ASP A 43 -14.78 1.86 9.19
C ASP A 43 -14.92 2.38 10.65
N ARG A 44 -13.98 2.08 11.55
CA ARG A 44 -13.92 2.60 12.92
C ARG A 44 -12.78 3.62 13.06
N ASP A 45 -12.88 4.52 14.04
CA ASP A 45 -11.79 5.41 14.42
C ASP A 45 -10.76 4.70 15.31
N TYR A 46 -9.56 5.26 15.43
CA TYR A 46 -8.50 4.69 16.28
C TYR A 46 -8.63 5.21 17.73
N SER A 47 -9.85 5.17 18.27
CA SER A 47 -10.13 5.59 19.66
C SER A 47 -9.50 4.61 20.65
N ASP A 48 -9.25 5.06 21.88
CA ASP A 48 -8.63 4.20 22.90
C ASP A 48 -9.53 3.01 23.27
N GLU A 49 -10.84 3.18 23.24
CA GLU A 49 -11.83 2.13 23.50
C GLU A 49 -11.71 1.01 22.46
N ILE A 50 -11.65 1.37 21.18
CA ILE A 50 -11.54 0.41 20.07
C ILE A 50 -10.22 -0.34 20.12
N LEU A 51 -9.12 0.34 20.45
CA LEU A 51 -7.82 -0.30 20.59
C LEU A 51 -7.76 -1.25 21.79
N THR A 52 -8.48 -0.92 22.86
CA THR A 52 -8.64 -1.81 24.02
C THR A 52 -9.39 -3.08 23.62
N GLU A 53 -10.51 -2.92 22.92
CA GLU A 53 -11.33 -4.04 22.42
C GLU A 53 -10.54 -4.91 21.43
N LEU A 54 -9.79 -4.28 20.53
CA LEU A 54 -8.93 -4.95 19.56
C LEU A 54 -7.86 -5.79 20.26
N PHE A 55 -7.18 -5.23 21.26
CA PHE A 55 -6.17 -5.97 22.02
C PHE A 55 -6.78 -7.11 22.82
N ALA A 56 -7.92 -6.89 23.49
CA ALA A 56 -8.61 -7.93 24.24
C ALA A 56 -9.03 -9.12 23.36
N THR A 57 -9.43 -8.86 22.11
CA THR A 57 -9.93 -9.89 21.18
C THR A 57 -8.82 -10.56 20.37
N HIS A 58 -7.77 -9.80 20.01
CA HIS A 58 -6.77 -10.20 19.03
C HIS A 58 -5.33 -9.93 19.51
N ALA A 59 -5.05 -10.10 20.81
CA ALA A 59 -3.76 -9.81 21.44
C ALA A 59 -2.56 -10.36 20.65
N LEU A 60 -2.61 -11.63 20.24
CA LEU A 60 -1.54 -12.29 19.51
C LEU A 60 -1.24 -11.60 18.17
N GLN A 61 -2.29 -11.27 17.41
CA GLN A 61 -2.17 -10.60 16.12
C GLN A 61 -1.66 -9.17 16.29
N VAL A 62 -2.10 -8.46 17.35
CA VAL A 62 -1.60 -7.13 17.66
C VAL A 62 -0.10 -7.16 17.96
N ILE A 63 0.34 -8.03 18.87
CA ILE A 63 1.74 -8.17 19.25
C ILE A 63 2.60 -8.55 18.04
N SER A 64 2.15 -9.53 17.24
CA SER A 64 2.89 -9.97 16.06
C SER A 64 3.00 -8.88 15.00
N THR A 65 1.92 -8.09 14.81
CA THR A 65 1.92 -6.95 13.88
C THR A 65 2.92 -5.89 14.32
N ILE A 66 2.97 -5.55 15.61
CA ILE A 66 3.90 -4.56 16.16
C ILE A 66 5.34 -5.06 16.03
N ALA A 67 5.64 -6.29 16.47
CA ALA A 67 6.99 -6.86 16.47
C ALA A 67 7.64 -6.87 15.08
N CYS A 68 6.87 -7.08 14.02
CA CYS A 68 7.40 -7.10 12.64
C CYS A 68 7.84 -5.72 12.14
N VAL A 69 7.33 -4.64 12.73
CA VAL A 69 7.59 -3.27 12.28
C VAL A 69 8.33 -2.44 13.33
N THR A 70 8.70 -3.05 14.45
CA THR A 70 9.55 -2.44 15.48
C THR A 70 10.84 -3.22 15.67
N ASP A 71 11.73 -2.69 16.49
CA ASP A 71 12.96 -3.34 16.97
C ASP A 71 12.75 -4.18 18.24
N ILE A 72 11.50 -4.35 18.67
CA ILE A 72 11.15 -4.99 19.94
C ILE A 72 10.72 -6.45 19.73
N THR A 73 11.15 -7.32 20.64
CA THR A 73 10.70 -8.72 20.69
C THR A 73 9.28 -8.85 21.23
N GLN A 74 8.62 -9.97 20.92
CA GLN A 74 7.28 -10.23 21.45
C GLN A 74 7.24 -10.25 23.00
N GLU A 75 8.30 -10.73 23.65
CA GLU A 75 8.43 -10.79 25.11
C GLU A 75 8.49 -9.39 25.73
N SER A 76 9.29 -8.49 25.15
CA SER A 76 9.37 -7.10 25.61
C SER A 76 8.07 -6.34 25.36
N LEU A 77 7.34 -6.63 24.26
CA LEU A 77 6.01 -6.06 24.02
C LEU A 77 4.98 -6.48 25.07
N LEU A 78 5.04 -7.70 25.60
CA LEU A 78 4.16 -8.13 26.69
C LEU A 78 4.41 -7.34 27.98
N THR A 79 5.66 -6.93 28.22
CA THR A 79 6.01 -6.09 29.38
C THR A 79 5.48 -4.66 29.19
N ILE A 80 5.60 -4.10 27.99
CA ILE A 80 5.02 -2.79 27.65
C ILE A 80 3.49 -2.82 27.72
N ALA A 81 2.87 -3.94 27.34
CA ALA A 81 1.41 -4.10 27.39
C ALA A 81 0.81 -3.98 28.80
N VAL A 82 1.62 -4.12 29.86
CA VAL A 82 1.20 -3.85 31.25
C VAL A 82 0.87 -2.37 31.44
N ASN A 83 1.59 -1.47 30.75
CA ASN A 83 1.28 -0.06 30.70
C ASN A 83 0.33 0.23 29.53
N GLU A 84 -0.97 0.22 29.82
CA GLU A 84 -2.02 0.34 28.82
C GLU A 84 -1.90 1.60 27.95
N GLN A 85 -1.54 2.76 28.53
CA GLN A 85 -1.42 4.00 27.77
C GLN A 85 -0.24 3.98 26.82
N GLU A 86 0.91 3.51 27.29
CA GLU A 86 2.13 3.39 26.50
C GLU A 86 1.95 2.43 25.34
N PHE A 87 1.33 1.27 25.60
CA PHE A 87 1.02 0.30 24.57
C PHE A 87 0.03 0.83 23.53
N LYS A 88 -1.02 1.55 23.95
CA LYS A 88 -1.98 2.19 23.04
C LYS A 88 -1.30 3.23 22.15
N GLN A 89 -0.39 4.04 22.70
CA GLN A 89 0.36 5.03 21.93
C GLN A 89 1.25 4.35 20.88
N LEU A 90 1.91 3.25 21.24
CA LEU A 90 2.71 2.45 20.31
C LEU A 90 1.84 1.87 19.19
N LEU A 91 0.71 1.24 19.54
CA LEU A 91 -0.23 0.66 18.57
C LEU A 91 -0.80 1.72 17.62
N LYS A 92 -1.24 2.87 18.14
CA LYS A 92 -1.67 4.01 17.32
C LYS A 92 -0.59 4.42 16.33
N THR A 93 0.66 4.49 16.78
CA THR A 93 1.78 4.88 15.92
C THR A 93 2.04 3.84 14.84
N VAL A 94 2.00 2.55 15.16
CA VAL A 94 2.13 1.46 14.19
C VAL A 94 1.05 1.55 13.10
N LEU A 95 -0.20 1.76 13.48
CA LEU A 95 -1.31 1.94 12.53
C LEU A 95 -1.12 3.19 11.65
N ASN A 96 -0.65 4.29 12.24
CA ASN A 96 -0.42 5.56 11.53
C ASN A 96 0.78 5.51 10.57
N VAL A 97 1.90 4.92 10.98
CA VAL A 97 3.08 4.72 10.13
C VAL A 97 2.71 3.84 8.94
N ASN A 98 1.97 2.75 9.20
CA ASN A 98 1.51 1.80 8.19
C ASN A 98 0.12 2.13 7.62
N HIS A 99 -0.30 3.40 7.69
CA HIS A 99 -1.63 3.85 7.26
C HIS A 99 -1.96 3.49 5.81
N ALA A 100 -0.96 3.40 4.92
CA ALA A 100 -1.18 3.00 3.53
C ALA A 100 -1.82 1.60 3.43
N TYR A 101 -1.47 0.69 4.34
CA TYR A 101 -2.08 -0.64 4.41
C TYR A 101 -3.43 -0.61 5.12
N PHE A 102 -3.52 0.06 6.27
CA PHE A 102 -4.72 0.07 7.11
C PHE A 102 -5.85 0.96 6.57
N LYS A 103 -5.54 1.87 5.65
CA LYS A 103 -6.56 2.68 4.96
C LYS A 103 -7.49 1.75 4.18
N TYR A 104 -8.75 1.74 4.59
CA TYR A 104 -9.78 1.03 3.85
C TYR A 104 -10.12 1.79 2.56
N GLU A 105 -9.91 1.16 1.41
CA GLU A 105 -10.41 1.64 0.12
C GLU A 105 -11.71 0.91 -0.19
N LYS A 106 -12.84 1.64 -0.18
CA LYS A 106 -14.12 1.08 -0.58
C LYS A 106 -14.01 0.57 -2.03
N PRO A 107 -14.39 -0.68 -2.33
CA PRO A 107 -14.39 -1.16 -3.71
C PRO A 107 -15.26 -0.24 -4.57
N LYS A 108 -14.70 0.23 -5.70
CA LYS A 108 -15.42 1.11 -6.63
C LYS A 108 -16.67 0.37 -7.14
N ARG A 109 -17.85 0.92 -6.86
CA ARG A 109 -19.13 0.39 -7.38
C ARG A 109 -19.03 0.22 -8.90
N GLY A 110 -19.21 -1.01 -9.39
CA GLY A 110 -19.25 -1.31 -10.81
C GLY A 110 -18.04 -2.05 -11.38
N SER A 111 -16.97 -2.33 -10.60
CA SER A 111 -15.95 -3.27 -11.05
C SER A 111 -16.55 -4.68 -11.09
N LYS A 112 -16.86 -5.20 -12.28
CA LYS A 112 -17.17 -6.62 -12.46
C LYS A 112 -15.99 -7.41 -11.88
N LYS A 113 -16.23 -8.25 -10.87
CA LYS A 113 -15.22 -9.21 -10.41
C LYS A 113 -14.77 -9.99 -11.65
N ALA A 114 -13.48 -9.93 -11.96
CA ALA A 114 -12.92 -10.74 -13.02
C ALA A 114 -13.20 -12.22 -12.68
N ALA A 115 -13.34 -13.07 -13.70
CA ALA A 115 -13.49 -14.51 -13.49
C ALA A 115 -12.37 -15.04 -12.57
N PRO A 116 -12.61 -16.06 -11.73
CA PRO A 116 -11.64 -16.54 -10.73
C PRO A 116 -10.28 -16.98 -11.32
N SER A 117 -10.21 -17.27 -12.62
CA SER A 117 -8.97 -17.58 -13.35
C SER A 117 -8.16 -16.34 -13.77
N ASN A 118 -8.64 -15.13 -13.46
CA ASN A 118 -8.08 -13.84 -13.89
C ASN A 118 -7.84 -12.92 -12.69
N GLU A 119 -7.79 -13.48 -11.48
CA GLU A 119 -7.41 -12.75 -10.27
C GLU A 119 -5.92 -12.44 -10.34
N SER A 120 -5.60 -11.17 -10.59
CA SER A 120 -4.23 -10.66 -10.53
C SER A 120 -3.62 -11.02 -9.19
N THR A 121 -2.50 -11.74 -9.24
CA THR A 121 -1.70 -12.06 -8.08
C THR A 121 -0.75 -10.92 -7.75
N TRP A 122 -0.13 -11.00 -6.58
CA TRP A 122 0.99 -10.13 -6.20
C TRP A 122 2.17 -10.25 -7.18
N PHE A 123 2.37 -11.44 -7.76
CA PHE A 123 3.40 -11.68 -8.75
C PHE A 123 3.17 -10.88 -10.04
N ASP A 124 1.91 -10.76 -10.49
CA ASP A 124 1.57 -9.93 -11.65
C ASP A 124 1.88 -8.45 -11.41
N SER A 125 1.67 -7.98 -10.17
CA SER A 125 2.01 -6.62 -9.77
C SER A 125 3.53 -6.39 -9.79
N PHE A 126 4.30 -7.37 -9.34
CA PHE A 126 5.77 -7.32 -9.38
C PHE A 126 6.27 -7.33 -10.82
N GLN A 127 5.75 -8.23 -11.64
CA GLN A 127 6.09 -8.32 -13.06
C GLN A 127 5.77 -7.02 -13.80
N PHE A 128 4.64 -6.39 -13.47
CA PHE A 128 4.26 -5.13 -14.07
C PHE A 128 5.23 -4.00 -13.69
N LEU A 129 5.64 -3.89 -12.43
CA LEU A 129 6.65 -2.92 -12.01
C LEU A 129 8.03 -3.19 -12.63
N ILE A 130 8.41 -4.47 -12.79
CA ILE A 130 9.63 -4.86 -13.50
C ILE A 130 9.56 -4.40 -14.96
N SER A 131 8.43 -4.58 -15.63
CA SER A 131 8.22 -4.10 -17.00
C SER A 131 8.26 -2.57 -17.12
N ALA A 132 7.97 -1.86 -16.03
CA ALA A 132 8.10 -0.41 -15.91
C ALA A 132 9.53 0.05 -15.53
N GLY A 133 10.48 -0.88 -15.35
CA GLY A 133 11.90 -0.61 -15.15
C GLY A 133 12.40 -0.76 -13.71
N HIS A 134 11.57 -1.20 -12.76
CA HIS A 134 12.01 -1.48 -11.40
C HIS A 134 12.80 -2.79 -11.32
N ARG A 135 13.81 -2.86 -10.44
CA ARG A 135 14.49 -4.13 -10.14
C ARG A 135 13.72 -4.92 -9.09
N PRO A 136 13.76 -6.26 -9.12
CA PRO A 136 13.15 -7.09 -8.07
C PRO A 136 13.63 -6.71 -6.66
N ASP A 137 14.93 -6.47 -6.49
CA ASP A 137 15.50 -6.09 -5.20
C ASP A 137 15.00 -4.72 -4.70
N ASP A 138 14.76 -3.78 -5.62
CA ASP A 138 14.19 -2.48 -5.27
C ASP A 138 12.76 -2.67 -4.75
N ILE A 139 11.94 -3.45 -5.47
CA ILE A 139 10.55 -3.75 -5.09
C ILE A 139 10.50 -4.41 -3.71
N MET A 140 11.37 -5.39 -3.44
CA MET A 140 11.42 -6.09 -2.16
C MET A 140 11.81 -5.17 -0.99
N ASN A 141 12.62 -4.14 -1.25
CA ASN A 141 13.02 -3.16 -0.24
C ASN A 141 12.09 -1.93 -0.15
N MET A 142 11.12 -1.78 -1.06
CA MET A 142 10.08 -0.75 -0.93
C MET A 142 9.21 -1.02 0.29
N THR A 143 8.72 0.07 0.88
CA THR A 143 7.59 -0.01 1.81
C THR A 143 6.33 -0.39 1.05
N TYR A 144 5.37 -1.04 1.71
CA TYR A 144 4.08 -1.34 1.10
C TYR A 144 3.42 -0.09 0.51
N GLY A 145 3.50 1.05 1.21
CA GLY A 145 2.92 2.31 0.73
C GLY A 145 3.60 2.83 -0.54
N ALA A 146 4.94 2.75 -0.63
CA ALA A 146 5.65 3.11 -1.85
C ALA A 146 5.31 2.16 -3.01
N PHE A 147 5.30 0.84 -2.73
CA PHE A 147 4.91 -0.18 -3.70
C PHE A 147 3.52 0.09 -4.31
N ASP A 148 2.50 0.33 -3.46
CA ASP A 148 1.13 0.61 -3.91
C ASP A 148 1.06 1.86 -4.79
N GLN A 149 1.78 2.93 -4.43
CA GLN A 149 1.80 4.17 -5.20
C GLN A 149 2.52 4.03 -6.54
N TYR A 150 3.65 3.31 -6.58
CA TYR A 150 4.35 3.02 -7.84
C TYR A 150 3.48 2.15 -8.75
N LEU A 151 2.82 1.13 -8.21
CA LEU A 151 1.93 0.26 -8.98
C LEU A 151 0.78 1.05 -9.60
N LYS A 152 0.09 1.87 -8.79
CA LYS A 152 -1.00 2.75 -9.26
C LYS A 152 -0.52 3.73 -10.33
N SER A 153 0.67 4.30 -10.16
CA SER A 153 1.26 5.25 -11.10
C SER A 153 1.63 4.60 -12.43
N ALA A 154 2.28 3.43 -12.39
CA ALA A 154 2.63 2.67 -13.59
C ALA A 154 1.37 2.18 -14.34
N GLN A 155 0.32 1.76 -13.62
CA GLN A 155 -0.96 1.35 -14.23
C GLN A 155 -1.65 2.54 -14.92
N LYS A 156 -1.62 3.72 -14.28
CA LYS A 156 -2.14 4.96 -14.85
C LYS A 156 -1.38 5.35 -16.12
N ASP A 157 -0.04 5.31 -16.09
CA ASP A 157 0.79 5.59 -17.25
C ASP A 157 0.50 4.62 -18.42
N HIS A 158 0.43 3.31 -18.14
CA HIS A 158 0.09 2.31 -19.14
C HIS A 158 -1.30 2.58 -19.77
N LYS A 159 -2.31 2.92 -18.96
CA LYS A 159 -3.64 3.30 -19.45
C LYS A 159 -3.57 4.55 -20.35
N ASN A 160 -2.81 5.57 -19.95
CA ASN A 160 -2.65 6.80 -20.72
C ASN A 160 -1.98 6.51 -22.08
N LYS A 161 -0.95 5.66 -22.11
CA LYS A 161 -0.28 5.22 -23.34
C LYS A 161 -1.24 4.50 -24.29
N LEU A 162 -2.11 3.62 -23.77
CA LEU A 162 -3.13 2.95 -24.58
C LEU A 162 -4.18 3.91 -25.13
N GLN A 163 -4.64 4.87 -24.32
CA GLN A 163 -5.58 5.90 -24.75
C GLN A 163 -4.98 6.78 -25.84
N TYR A 164 -3.72 7.15 -25.68
CA TYR A 164 -2.95 7.89 -26.66
C TYR A 164 -2.82 7.11 -27.97
N LEU A 165 -2.35 5.85 -27.92
CA LEU A 165 -2.22 5.00 -29.09
C LEU A 165 -3.56 4.79 -29.82
N SER A 166 -4.66 4.59 -29.08
CA SER A 166 -5.99 4.49 -29.67
C SER A 166 -6.40 5.76 -30.40
N SER A 167 -6.07 6.94 -29.85
CA SER A 167 -6.30 8.22 -30.50
C SER A 167 -5.48 8.36 -31.78
N VAL A 168 -4.20 7.96 -31.76
CA VAL A 168 -3.33 7.91 -32.94
C VAL A 168 -3.91 7.01 -34.03
N ILE A 169 -4.32 5.78 -33.69
CA ILE A 169 -4.88 4.81 -34.64
C ILE A 169 -6.17 5.35 -35.26
N ARG A 170 -7.07 5.91 -34.45
CA ARG A 170 -8.31 6.50 -34.95
C ARG A 170 -8.04 7.66 -35.89
N SER A 171 -7.11 8.55 -35.55
CA SER A 171 -6.69 9.63 -36.43
C SER A 171 -6.08 9.07 -37.73
N ALA A 172 -5.24 8.05 -37.67
CA ALA A 172 -4.63 7.46 -38.86
C ALA A 172 -5.65 6.75 -39.78
N GLN A 173 -6.66 6.10 -39.21
CA GLN A 173 -7.65 5.31 -39.97
C GLN A 173 -8.81 6.13 -40.52
N HIS A 174 -9.20 7.22 -39.84
CA HIS A 174 -10.44 7.94 -40.15
C HIS A 174 -10.27 9.46 -40.34
N ALA A 175 -9.13 10.06 -40.00
CA ALA A 175 -8.94 11.49 -40.20
C ALA A 175 -8.57 11.79 -41.66
N ASN A 176 -9.06 12.92 -42.18
CA ASN A 176 -8.54 13.45 -43.44
C ASN A 176 -7.11 13.98 -43.25
N ALA A 177 -6.36 14.19 -44.33
CA ALA A 177 -4.96 14.60 -44.28
C ALA A 177 -4.70 15.88 -43.46
N LYS A 178 -5.68 16.81 -43.39
CA LYS A 178 -5.58 18.06 -42.63
C LYS A 178 -5.73 17.83 -41.12
N GLU A 179 -6.69 17.02 -40.72
CA GLU A 179 -6.92 16.64 -39.32
C GLU A 179 -5.80 15.77 -38.76
N PHE A 180 -5.27 14.84 -39.58
CA PHE A 180 -4.11 14.04 -39.21
C PHE A 180 -2.85 14.90 -39.03
N LYS A 181 -2.61 15.85 -39.94
CA LYS A 181 -1.49 16.80 -39.81
C LYS A 181 -1.61 17.67 -38.56
N LYS A 182 -2.82 18.19 -38.26
CA LYS A 182 -3.08 18.96 -37.04
C LYS A 182 -2.77 18.14 -35.78
N PHE A 183 -3.27 16.91 -35.72
CA PHE A 183 -2.96 16.01 -34.61
C PHE A 183 -1.45 15.79 -34.47
N PHE A 184 -0.72 15.57 -35.57
CA PHE A 184 0.74 15.42 -35.54
C PHE A 184 1.50 16.67 -35.10
N ASP A 185 0.99 17.85 -35.44
CA ASP A 185 1.60 19.12 -35.03
C ASP A 185 1.31 19.40 -33.54
N ASP A 186 0.12 19.06 -33.02
CA ASP A 186 -0.23 19.12 -31.59
C ASP A 186 0.64 18.17 -30.72
N LEU A 187 1.31 17.16 -31.31
CA LEU A 187 2.22 16.26 -30.60
C LEU A 187 3.67 16.75 -30.48
N LYS A 188 4.03 17.83 -31.19
CA LYS A 188 5.39 18.38 -31.19
C LYS A 188 5.59 19.46 -30.12
N GLU A 189 4.52 19.95 -29.52
CA GLU A 189 4.52 20.84 -28.35
C GLU A 189 4.67 20.04 -27.05
#